data_AF-A0A9P0AQX0-F1
#
_entry.id   AF-A0A9P0AQX0-F1
#
_cell.length_a   1.000
_cell.length_b   1.000
_cell.length_c   1.000
_cell.angle_alpha   90.00
_cell.angle_beta   90.00
_cell.angle_gamma   90.00
#
_symmetry.space_group_name_H-M   'P 1'
#
loop_
_entity.id
_entity.type
_entity.pdbx_description
1 polymer ?
#
loop_
_entity_poly.entity_id
_entity_poly.type
_entity_poly.pdbx_seq_one_letter_code
_entity_poly.pdbx_strand_id
1 'polypeptide(L)'
;MEKLYNTGDRLLLEVNESDVFEGNLYSVTDQRIDLYQVVKYSQNTNLNGMYSFFKDEITNIKRIYLRDCDFFNKLIDHINNLDISSLEPNFKDTVVLSYEDYSKIQMLKTNAIYIDRPDARYFKAMNEFKNTQHLAIAPVGLEDQRVNRALKFLVVCSFSQVYIFDFRNKKKTEFPKELRQMLESPFHKKIIYNGAFFDDFLIYNYNFQMCNVFDINIFDLCIFHLKNEESGWRTLEKCLETYLNLVPAVVRPEGEINRFEWSQISLPILYKIQLAELVVYLIPLEKVICREYNRLTKEFLTI
;
A
#
# COMPACT_ATOMS: atom_id res chain seq x y z
N MET A 1 -24.59 -21.43 -1.62
CA MET A 1 -23.41 -20.72 -2.19
C MET A 1 -22.56 -21.72 -3.00
N GLU A 2 -23.10 -22.25 -4.10
CA GLU A 2 -22.34 -23.17 -4.97
C GLU A 2 -21.56 -22.38 -6.04
N LYS A 3 -20.24 -22.59 -6.04
CA LYS A 3 -19.21 -22.20 -7.03
C LYS A 3 -18.86 -20.71 -7.21
N LEU A 4 -18.67 -19.95 -6.13
CA LEU A 4 -17.94 -18.66 -6.24
C LEU A 4 -16.40 -18.86 -6.30
N TYR A 5 -15.90 -19.93 -5.68
CA TYR A 5 -14.47 -20.23 -5.57
C TYR A 5 -14.19 -21.68 -5.98
N ASN A 6 -13.04 -21.90 -6.63
CA ASN A 6 -12.58 -23.22 -7.06
C ASN A 6 -11.41 -23.68 -6.19
N THR A 7 -11.33 -24.98 -5.91
CA THR A 7 -10.14 -25.58 -5.29
C THR A 7 -8.88 -25.18 -6.06
N GLY A 8 -7.86 -24.72 -5.33
CA GLY A 8 -6.62 -24.15 -5.86
C GLY A 8 -6.63 -22.63 -6.02
N ASP A 9 -7.78 -21.96 -5.89
CA ASP A 9 -7.84 -20.50 -5.90
C ASP A 9 -7.07 -19.93 -4.70
N ARG A 10 -6.24 -18.91 -4.93
CA ARG A 10 -5.55 -18.22 -3.85
C ARG A 10 -6.46 -17.14 -3.27
N LEU A 11 -6.75 -17.23 -1.98
CA LEU A 11 -7.68 -16.37 -1.27
C LEU A 11 -6.96 -15.54 -0.21
N LEU A 12 -7.48 -14.33 0.02
CA LEU A 12 -7.13 -13.41 1.09
C LEU A 12 -8.37 -13.29 1.98
N LEU A 13 -8.25 -13.75 3.22
CA LEU A 13 -9.31 -13.74 4.23
C LEU A 13 -8.97 -12.70 5.29
N GLU A 14 -9.94 -11.86 5.64
CA GLU A 14 -9.91 -11.10 6.88
C GLU A 14 -10.78 -11.84 7.90
N VAL A 15 -10.21 -12.08 9.08
CA VAL A 15 -10.81 -12.82 10.18
C VAL A 15 -10.78 -11.92 11.41
N ASN A 16 -11.77 -12.06 12.31
CA ASN A 16 -11.89 -11.43 13.63
C ASN A 16 -10.67 -10.61 14.11
N GLU A 17 -10.89 -9.35 14.50
CA GLU A 17 -9.84 -8.42 14.97
C GLU A 17 -8.80 -8.01 13.89
N SER A 18 -9.22 -8.01 12.63
CA SER A 18 -8.40 -7.53 11.50
C SER A 18 -7.11 -8.34 11.28
N ASP A 19 -7.17 -9.65 11.57
CA ASP A 19 -6.13 -10.59 11.18
C ASP A 19 -6.36 -11.03 9.73
N VAL A 20 -5.31 -10.97 8.91
CA VAL A 20 -5.40 -11.33 7.49
C VAL A 20 -4.63 -12.61 7.24
N PHE A 21 -5.28 -13.55 6.55
CA PHE A 21 -4.73 -14.83 6.15
C PHE A 21 -4.78 -14.96 4.63
N GLU A 22 -3.70 -15.45 4.04
CA GLU A 22 -3.64 -15.75 2.62
C GLU A 22 -3.34 -17.23 2.43
N GLY A 23 -4.01 -17.91 1.50
CA GLY A 23 -3.71 -19.31 1.23
C GLY A 23 -4.44 -19.85 0.01
N ASN A 24 -4.10 -21.08 -0.39
CA ASN A 24 -4.77 -21.75 -1.49
C ASN A 24 -5.99 -22.51 -0.97
N LEU A 25 -7.12 -22.36 -1.66
CA LEU A 25 -8.37 -22.98 -1.27
C LEU A 25 -8.29 -24.51 -1.45
N TYR A 26 -8.52 -25.24 -0.38
CA TYR A 26 -8.67 -26.70 -0.41
C TYR A 26 -10.15 -27.08 -0.58
N SER A 27 -11.00 -26.66 0.36
CA SER A 27 -12.44 -26.95 0.38
C SER A 27 -13.26 -25.82 0.97
N VAL A 28 -14.50 -25.68 0.50
CA VAL A 28 -15.52 -24.81 1.10
C VAL A 28 -16.68 -25.70 1.54
N THR A 29 -17.12 -25.52 2.77
CA THR A 29 -18.36 -26.12 3.29
C THR A 29 -19.34 -25.02 3.66
N ASP A 30 -20.54 -25.37 4.12
CA ASP A 30 -21.51 -24.38 4.59
C ASP A 30 -21.03 -23.60 5.81
N GLN A 31 -20.12 -24.15 6.62
CA GLN A 31 -19.67 -23.56 7.89
C GLN A 31 -18.22 -23.06 7.89
N ARG A 32 -17.36 -23.57 7.01
CA ARG A 32 -15.93 -23.26 7.02
C ARG A 32 -15.28 -23.20 5.64
N ILE A 33 -14.14 -22.52 5.58
CA ILE A 33 -13.21 -22.47 4.46
C ILE A 33 -11.89 -23.08 4.91
N ASP A 34 -11.40 -24.05 4.14
CA ASP A 34 -10.15 -24.75 4.42
C ASP A 34 -9.07 -24.27 3.43
N LEU A 35 -7.96 -23.74 3.95
CA LEU A 35 -6.83 -23.25 3.17
C LEU A 35 -5.57 -24.08 3.44
N TYR A 36 -4.67 -24.19 2.46
CA TYR A 36 -3.32 -24.73 2.61
C TYR A 36 -2.27 -23.72 2.13
N GLN A 37 -1.00 -23.92 2.53
CA GLN A 37 0.08 -22.94 2.31
C GLN A 37 -0.29 -21.55 2.84
N VAL A 38 -0.77 -21.52 4.08
CA VAL A 38 -1.37 -20.33 4.66
C VAL A 38 -0.30 -19.37 5.17
N VAL A 39 -0.44 -18.08 4.90
CA VAL A 39 0.41 -17.01 5.40
C VAL A 39 -0.44 -16.12 6.30
N LYS A 40 -0.01 -15.90 7.54
CA LYS A 40 -0.62 -14.91 8.44
C LYS A 40 0.06 -13.55 8.24
N TYR A 41 -0.67 -12.54 7.78
CA TYR A 41 -0.14 -11.22 7.41
C TYR A 41 0.46 -10.46 8.58
N SER A 42 -0.23 -10.45 9.72
CA SER A 42 0.20 -9.71 10.91
C SER A 42 1.55 -10.17 11.47
N GLN A 43 2.00 -11.38 11.10
CA GLN A 43 3.28 -11.95 11.53
C GLN A 43 4.21 -12.29 10.36
N ASN A 44 3.71 -12.20 9.13
CA ASN A 44 4.32 -12.75 7.92
C ASN A 44 4.90 -14.16 8.13
N THR A 45 4.12 -15.03 8.77
CA THR A 45 4.52 -16.40 9.07
C THR A 45 3.80 -17.36 8.13
N ASN A 46 4.59 -18.22 7.47
CA ASN A 46 4.05 -19.38 6.77
C ASN A 46 3.60 -20.40 7.81
N LEU A 47 2.33 -20.73 7.78
CA LEU A 47 1.70 -21.71 8.64
C LEU A 47 1.73 -23.07 7.93
N ASN A 48 2.25 -24.08 8.62
CA ASN A 48 2.40 -25.41 8.04
C ASN A 48 1.08 -26.20 8.17
N GLY A 49 0.67 -26.84 7.08
CA GLY A 49 -0.50 -27.71 7.04
C GLY A 49 -1.75 -27.00 6.51
N MET A 50 -2.91 -27.57 6.87
CA MET A 50 -4.22 -27.07 6.49
C MET A 50 -4.83 -26.28 7.65
N TYR A 51 -5.41 -25.12 7.35
CA TYR A 51 -6.09 -24.29 8.32
C TYR A 51 -7.56 -24.13 7.93
N SER A 52 -8.43 -24.31 8.92
CA SER A 52 -9.87 -24.16 8.79
C SER A 52 -10.29 -22.83 9.42
N PHE A 53 -11.03 -22.03 8.66
CA PHE A 53 -11.59 -20.76 9.11
C PHE A 53 -13.11 -20.86 9.12
N PHE A 54 -13.75 -20.58 10.25
CA PHE A 54 -15.21 -20.62 10.34
C PHE A 54 -15.79 -19.38 9.68
N LYS A 55 -16.86 -19.54 8.88
CA LYS A 55 -17.45 -18.44 8.13
C LYS A 55 -17.96 -17.31 9.02
N ASP A 56 -18.42 -17.63 10.23
CA ASP A 56 -18.89 -16.64 11.20
C ASP A 56 -17.76 -15.72 11.71
N GLU A 57 -16.50 -16.12 11.54
CA GLU A 57 -15.31 -15.36 11.92
C GLU A 57 -14.71 -14.56 10.75
N ILE A 58 -15.12 -14.88 9.51
CA ILE A 58 -14.58 -14.27 8.30
C ILE A 58 -15.38 -13.01 7.98
N THR A 59 -14.71 -11.86 8.04
CA THR A 59 -15.32 -10.56 7.75
C THR A 59 -15.20 -10.18 6.28
N ASN A 60 -14.10 -10.54 5.61
CA ASN A 60 -13.89 -10.30 4.18
C ASN A 60 -13.19 -11.47 3.49
N ILE A 61 -13.53 -11.69 2.21
CA ILE A 61 -12.89 -12.68 1.34
C ILE A 61 -12.58 -12.02 0.01
N LYS A 62 -11.32 -12.08 -0.43
CA LYS A 62 -10.89 -11.61 -1.75
C LYS A 62 -10.07 -12.69 -2.45
N ARG A 63 -10.24 -12.81 -3.77
CA ARG A 63 -9.49 -13.76 -4.59
C ARG A 63 -8.28 -13.08 -5.23
N ILE A 64 -7.12 -13.69 -5.10
CA ILE A 64 -5.89 -13.30 -5.81
C ILE A 64 -5.83 -14.14 -7.09
N TYR A 65 -5.82 -13.48 -8.26
CA TYR A 65 -5.77 -14.19 -9.54
C TYR A 65 -4.34 -14.50 -9.97
N LEU A 66 -4.08 -15.77 -10.27
CA LEU A 66 -2.75 -16.31 -10.58
C LEU A 66 -2.44 -16.45 -12.08
N ARG A 67 -3.24 -15.88 -13.00
CA ARG A 67 -3.03 -16.09 -14.44
C ARG A 67 -2.54 -14.84 -15.17
N ASP A 68 -1.42 -15.02 -15.86
CA ASP A 68 -0.71 -14.22 -16.87
C ASP A 68 -1.10 -12.75 -17.09
N CYS A 69 -0.08 -11.91 -17.23
CA CYS A 69 -0.12 -10.46 -17.49
C CYS A 69 -1.08 -10.02 -18.62
N ASP A 70 -1.44 -10.91 -19.55
CA ASP A 70 -2.39 -10.66 -20.63
C ASP A 70 -3.85 -10.54 -20.16
N PHE A 71 -4.22 -11.16 -19.04
CA PHE A 71 -5.57 -11.01 -18.49
C PHE A 71 -5.75 -9.64 -17.82
N PHE A 72 -4.71 -9.08 -17.19
CA PHE A 72 -4.82 -7.76 -16.56
C PHE A 72 -5.11 -6.65 -17.58
N ASN A 73 -4.44 -6.69 -18.74
CA ASN A 73 -4.71 -5.76 -19.83
C ASN A 73 -6.12 -5.98 -20.40
N LYS A 74 -6.51 -7.25 -20.61
CA LYS A 74 -7.88 -7.58 -21.05
C LYS A 74 -8.96 -7.23 -20.01
N LEU A 75 -8.69 -7.34 -18.71
CA LEU A 75 -9.61 -6.99 -17.62
C LEU A 75 -9.80 -5.48 -17.55
N ILE A 76 -8.71 -4.71 -17.64
CA ILE A 76 -8.78 -3.25 -17.76
C ILE A 76 -9.58 -2.89 -19.02
N ASP A 77 -9.29 -3.50 -20.16
CA ASP A 77 -10.00 -3.26 -21.43
C ASP A 77 -11.47 -3.72 -21.38
N HIS A 78 -11.80 -4.74 -20.60
CA HIS A 78 -13.16 -5.27 -20.43
C HIS A 78 -13.99 -4.45 -19.43
N ILE A 79 -13.39 -4.01 -18.31
CA ILE A 79 -13.97 -3.01 -17.40
C ILE A 79 -14.31 -1.73 -18.15
N ASN A 80 -13.48 -1.35 -19.13
CA ASN A 80 -13.71 -0.19 -19.98
C ASN A 80 -14.81 -0.40 -21.05
N ASN A 81 -15.28 -1.62 -21.32
CA ASN A 81 -16.08 -1.94 -22.52
C ASN A 81 -17.38 -2.76 -22.29
N LEU A 82 -17.88 -3.00 -21.08
CA LEU A 82 -19.12 -3.78 -20.91
C LEU A 82 -20.23 -3.21 -20.04
N ASP A 83 -21.43 -3.33 -20.60
CA ASP A 83 -22.73 -3.34 -19.95
C ASP A 83 -22.94 -4.70 -19.26
N ILE A 84 -23.10 -4.68 -17.94
CA ILE A 84 -22.97 -5.83 -17.03
C ILE A 84 -24.26 -6.64 -17.05
N SER A 85 -24.38 -7.65 -17.90
CA SER A 85 -25.53 -8.58 -17.79
C SER A 85 -25.37 -10.01 -18.32
N SER A 86 -24.26 -10.44 -18.94
CA SER A 86 -24.27 -11.75 -19.60
C SER A 86 -23.06 -12.68 -19.45
N LEU A 87 -21.97 -12.32 -18.77
CA LEU A 87 -20.82 -13.21 -18.57
C LEU A 87 -20.06 -12.90 -17.26
N GLU A 88 -20.32 -13.60 -16.14
CA GLU A 88 -19.63 -13.30 -14.87
C GLU A 88 -19.27 -14.57 -14.06
N PRO A 89 -17.99 -14.95 -13.95
CA PRO A 89 -17.39 -15.10 -12.62
C PRO A 89 -17.41 -13.73 -11.94
N ASN A 90 -17.88 -13.65 -10.69
CA ASN A 90 -18.13 -12.39 -9.97
C ASN A 90 -16.83 -11.56 -9.81
N PHE A 91 -16.53 -10.65 -10.75
CA PHE A 91 -15.23 -9.97 -10.84
C PHE A 91 -15.02 -8.89 -9.78
N LYS A 92 -16.10 -8.50 -9.07
CA LYS A 92 -16.06 -7.51 -7.98
C LYS A 92 -15.21 -7.93 -6.78
N ASP A 93 -14.84 -9.20 -6.66
CA ASP A 93 -14.05 -9.75 -5.53
C ASP A 93 -12.62 -10.18 -5.89
N THR A 94 -12.14 -9.76 -7.07
CA THR A 94 -10.77 -10.05 -7.54
C THR A 94 -9.80 -8.90 -7.25
N VAL A 95 -8.67 -9.21 -6.61
CA VAL A 95 -7.54 -8.30 -6.44
C VAL A 95 -7.00 -7.89 -7.81
N VAL A 96 -6.83 -6.58 -8.02
CA VAL A 96 -6.44 -5.98 -9.30
C VAL A 96 -4.94 -6.20 -9.61
N LEU A 97 -4.13 -6.60 -8.63
CA LEU A 97 -2.69 -6.84 -8.81
C LEU A 97 -2.42 -8.19 -9.49
N SER A 98 -1.40 -8.23 -10.35
CA SER A 98 -0.85 -9.50 -10.84
C SER A 98 -0.25 -10.30 -9.68
N TYR A 99 -0.19 -11.63 -9.79
CA TYR A 99 0.46 -12.46 -8.77
C TYR A 99 1.94 -12.09 -8.58
N GLU A 100 2.63 -11.75 -9.66
CA GLU A 100 4.04 -11.35 -9.61
C GLU A 100 4.22 -10.05 -8.84
N ASP A 101 3.41 -9.02 -9.14
CA ASP A 101 3.43 -7.75 -8.42
C ASP A 101 3.07 -7.95 -6.95
N TYR A 102 2.05 -8.76 -6.67
CA TYR A 102 1.62 -9.04 -5.30
C TYR A 102 2.67 -9.81 -4.50
N SER A 103 3.25 -10.87 -5.08
CA SER A 103 4.34 -11.64 -4.45
C SER A 103 5.55 -10.76 -4.20
N LYS A 104 5.86 -9.86 -5.14
CA LYS A 104 6.93 -8.89 -4.99
C LYS A 104 6.64 -7.89 -3.86
N ILE A 105 5.40 -7.42 -3.73
CA ILE A 105 4.99 -6.59 -2.58
C ILE A 105 5.23 -7.33 -1.26
N GLN A 106 4.81 -8.59 -1.14
CA GLN A 106 5.04 -9.36 0.09
C GLN A 106 6.55 -9.53 0.39
N MET A 107 7.37 -9.75 -0.64
CA MET A 107 8.83 -9.78 -0.50
C MET A 107 9.41 -8.43 -0.04
N LEU A 108 8.92 -7.32 -0.59
CA LEU A 108 9.38 -5.98 -0.24
C LEU A 108 9.04 -5.61 1.21
N LYS A 109 7.83 -5.94 1.66
CA LYS A 109 7.36 -5.73 3.04
C LYS A 109 8.31 -6.35 4.07
N THR A 110 8.76 -7.55 3.78
CA THR A 110 9.44 -8.43 4.74
C THR A 110 10.95 -8.24 4.75
N ASN A 111 11.49 -7.71 3.66
CA ASN A 111 12.92 -7.45 3.49
C ASN A 111 13.27 -5.95 3.62
N ALA A 112 12.46 -5.17 4.33
CA ALA A 112 12.71 -3.75 4.53
C ALA A 112 14.07 -3.48 5.21
N ILE A 113 14.86 -2.58 4.64
CA ILE A 113 16.20 -2.23 5.12
C ILE A 113 16.08 -1.02 6.05
N TYR A 114 16.35 -1.25 7.33
CA TYR A 114 16.41 -0.20 8.34
C TYR A 114 17.77 0.54 8.29
N ILE A 115 17.74 1.86 8.35
CA ILE A 115 18.90 2.76 8.24
C ILE A 115 18.85 3.80 9.36
N ASP A 116 19.74 3.66 10.34
CA ASP A 116 19.88 4.56 11.50
C ASP A 116 21.01 5.58 11.35
N ARG A 117 21.95 5.32 10.44
CA ARG A 117 23.17 6.10 10.23
C ARG A 117 23.63 6.04 8.77
N PRO A 118 24.46 7.00 8.31
CA PRO A 118 24.97 7.02 6.94
C PRO A 118 26.08 5.97 6.73
N ASP A 119 25.71 4.69 6.68
CA ASP A 119 26.60 3.58 6.39
C ASP A 119 26.43 3.05 4.96
N ALA A 120 26.99 1.87 4.66
CA ALA A 120 26.89 1.23 3.35
C ALA A 120 25.43 1.04 2.88
N ARG A 121 24.48 0.82 3.80
CA ARG A 121 23.05 0.66 3.48
C ARG A 121 22.46 2.00 3.02
N TYR A 122 22.82 3.10 3.69
CA TYR A 122 22.44 4.45 3.29
C TYR A 122 22.95 4.78 1.88
N PHE A 123 24.24 4.60 1.62
CA PHE A 123 24.80 4.95 0.31
C PHE A 123 24.31 4.03 -0.81
N LYS A 124 24.02 2.76 -0.51
CA LYS A 124 23.32 1.86 -1.44
C LYS A 124 21.94 2.41 -1.80
N ALA A 125 21.14 2.81 -0.80
CA ALA A 125 19.82 3.41 -1.04
C ALA A 125 19.92 4.68 -1.89
N MET A 126 20.84 5.60 -1.57
CA MET A 126 21.01 6.83 -2.33
C MET A 126 21.42 6.56 -3.79
N ASN A 127 22.27 5.56 -4.03
CA ASN A 127 22.67 5.18 -5.38
C ASN A 127 21.51 4.57 -6.19
N GLU A 128 20.65 3.80 -5.54
CA GLU A 128 19.43 3.27 -6.14
C GLU A 128 18.45 4.40 -6.49
N PHE A 129 18.24 5.35 -5.57
CA PHE A 129 17.31 6.45 -5.78
C PHE A 129 17.69 7.32 -6.96
N LYS A 130 18.99 7.60 -7.17
CA LYS A 130 19.49 8.37 -8.33
C LYS A 130 18.97 7.86 -9.68
N ASN A 131 18.76 6.55 -9.81
CA ASN A 131 18.32 5.91 -11.05
C ASN A 131 16.83 5.55 -11.05
N THR A 132 16.10 5.91 -10.00
CA THR A 132 14.70 5.51 -9.80
C THR A 132 13.78 6.71 -10.03
N GLN A 133 12.89 6.62 -11.01
CA GLN A 133 11.94 7.71 -11.30
C GLN A 133 10.75 7.75 -10.34
N HIS A 134 10.27 6.61 -9.85
CA HIS A 134 9.08 6.54 -8.99
C HIS A 134 9.49 6.06 -7.60
N LEU A 135 9.25 6.90 -6.60
CA LEU A 135 9.55 6.61 -5.20
C LEU A 135 8.27 6.80 -4.39
N ALA A 136 7.79 5.73 -3.78
CA ALA A 136 6.74 5.83 -2.77
C ALA A 136 7.36 6.26 -1.43
N ILE A 137 6.74 7.21 -0.75
CA ILE A 137 7.23 7.74 0.52
C ILE A 137 6.13 7.81 1.56
N ALA A 138 6.47 7.52 2.82
CA ALA A 138 5.60 7.69 3.97
C ALA A 138 6.39 8.30 5.13
N PRO A 139 6.06 9.53 5.55
CA PRO A 139 6.60 10.16 6.75
C PRO A 139 5.80 9.71 7.98
N VAL A 140 6.48 9.35 9.07
CA VAL A 140 5.84 8.83 10.29
C VAL A 140 6.19 9.66 11.51
N GLY A 141 5.19 9.90 12.36
CA GLY A 141 5.33 10.65 13.62
C GLY A 141 5.07 12.16 13.52
N LEU A 142 4.26 12.59 12.54
CA LEU A 142 3.96 14.01 12.31
C LEU A 142 2.65 14.51 12.96
N GLU A 143 2.06 13.73 13.85
CA GLU A 143 0.72 13.98 14.44
C GLU A 143 0.65 15.18 15.41
N ASP A 144 1.78 15.53 16.02
CA ASP A 144 1.83 16.65 16.96
C ASP A 144 1.60 18.00 16.25
N GLN A 145 1.20 19.01 17.05
CA GLN A 145 1.15 20.40 16.60
C GLN A 145 2.51 20.84 16.02
N ARG A 146 2.49 21.78 15.05
CA ARG A 146 3.67 22.19 14.27
C ARG A 146 4.96 22.39 15.07
N VAL A 147 4.88 23.02 16.26
CA VAL A 147 6.04 23.28 17.14
C VAL A 147 6.66 21.99 17.70
N ASN A 148 5.82 21.01 18.04
CA ASN A 148 6.24 19.77 18.67
C ASN A 148 6.47 18.62 17.67
N ARG A 149 5.89 18.72 16.46
CA ARG A 149 6.05 17.77 15.35
C ARG A 149 7.51 17.36 15.14
N ALA A 150 7.74 16.06 15.03
CA ALA A 150 9.08 15.49 14.84
C ALA A 150 9.01 14.22 14.00
N LEU A 151 9.60 14.26 12.81
CA LEU A 151 9.75 13.07 11.96
C LEU A 151 10.49 11.96 12.73
N LYS A 152 9.85 10.80 12.88
CA LYS A 152 10.42 9.62 13.53
C LYS A 152 11.03 8.69 12.50
N PHE A 153 10.29 8.41 11.44
CA PHE A 153 10.76 7.61 10.32
C PHE A 153 10.37 8.26 9.00
N LEU A 154 11.24 8.12 8.01
CA LEU A 154 10.88 8.30 6.61
C LEU A 154 11.00 6.94 5.93
N VAL A 155 9.88 6.39 5.50
CA VAL A 155 9.85 5.14 4.75
C VAL A 155 9.87 5.49 3.26
N VAL A 156 10.78 4.87 2.51
CA VAL A 156 10.92 5.08 1.06
C VAL A 156 10.94 3.73 0.36
N CYS A 157 10.08 3.55 -0.63
CA CYS A 157 10.00 2.36 -1.45
C CYS A 157 10.28 2.70 -2.92
N SER A 158 11.23 2.00 -3.50
CA SER A 158 11.41 1.92 -4.94
C SER A 158 10.67 0.69 -5.48
N PHE A 159 10.87 0.36 -6.77
CA PHE A 159 10.43 -0.93 -7.30
C PHE A 159 11.23 -2.12 -6.79
N SER A 160 12.40 -1.93 -6.18
CA SER A 160 13.31 -3.02 -5.80
C SER A 160 13.46 -3.21 -4.30
N GLN A 161 13.24 -2.17 -3.50
CA GLN A 161 13.55 -2.23 -2.08
C GLN A 161 12.77 -1.18 -1.27
N VAL A 162 12.38 -1.57 -0.05
CA VAL A 162 11.90 -0.65 0.99
C VAL A 162 13.06 -0.28 1.92
N TYR A 163 13.18 1.02 2.20
CA TYR A 163 14.16 1.61 3.11
C TYR A 163 13.42 2.37 4.21
N ILE A 164 13.80 2.13 5.47
CA ILE A 164 13.25 2.81 6.65
C ILE A 164 14.37 3.66 7.25
N PHE A 165 14.31 4.98 7.03
CA PHE A 165 15.28 5.92 7.58
C PHE A 165 14.83 6.38 8.98
N ASP A 166 15.70 6.20 9.97
CA ASP A 166 15.46 6.64 11.35
C ASP A 166 15.85 8.10 11.55
N PHE A 167 14.88 8.92 11.95
CA PHE A 167 15.02 10.33 12.26
C PHE A 167 14.90 10.63 13.76
N ARG A 168 14.63 9.64 14.61
CA ARG A 168 14.35 9.85 16.05
C ARG A 168 15.50 10.53 16.79
N ASN A 169 16.73 10.22 16.39
CA ASN A 169 17.96 10.77 16.97
C ASN A 169 18.55 11.94 16.14
N LYS A 170 17.84 12.41 15.12
CA LYS A 170 18.28 13.54 14.29
C LYS A 170 17.80 14.85 14.91
N LYS A 171 18.64 15.88 14.83
CA LYS A 171 18.24 17.23 15.24
C LYS A 171 17.17 17.74 14.27
N LYS A 172 16.15 18.44 14.80
CA LYS A 172 15.10 19.08 14.00
C LYS A 172 15.63 20.06 12.94
N THR A 173 16.85 20.54 13.09
CA THR A 173 17.51 21.50 12.18
C THR A 173 18.36 20.86 11.09
N GLU A 174 18.59 19.54 11.13
CA GLU A 174 19.49 18.85 10.20
C GLU A 174 18.71 17.80 9.39
N PHE A 175 18.50 18.07 8.10
CA PHE A 175 17.98 17.10 7.15
C PHE A 175 19.12 16.55 6.27
N PRO A 176 19.22 15.23 6.06
CA PRO A 176 20.28 14.65 5.22
C PRO A 176 20.26 15.21 3.79
N LYS A 177 21.41 15.69 3.31
CA LYS A 177 21.53 16.41 2.04
C LYS A 177 21.06 15.57 0.86
N GLU A 178 21.41 14.29 0.80
CA GLU A 178 21.04 13.40 -0.31
C GLU A 178 19.53 13.12 -0.33
N LEU A 179 18.91 12.94 0.84
CA LEU A 179 17.45 12.80 0.94
C LEU A 179 16.74 14.09 0.53
N ARG A 180 17.25 15.26 0.93
CA ARG A 180 16.71 16.54 0.48
C ARG A 180 16.79 16.67 -1.04
N GLN A 181 17.95 16.38 -1.63
CA GLN A 181 18.13 16.40 -3.09
C GLN A 181 17.16 15.45 -3.80
N MET A 182 16.91 14.27 -3.23
CA MET A 182 15.91 13.33 -3.76
C MET A 182 14.48 13.92 -3.70
N LEU A 183 14.10 14.56 -2.59
CA LEU A 183 12.77 15.18 -2.41
C LEU A 183 12.55 16.42 -3.29
N GLU A 184 13.56 17.27 -3.46
CA GLU A 184 13.51 18.49 -4.32
C GLU A 184 13.70 18.17 -5.82
N SER A 185 14.14 16.96 -6.17
CA SER A 185 14.39 16.60 -7.57
C SER A 185 13.09 16.53 -8.39
N PRO A 186 12.99 17.22 -9.55
CA PRO A 186 11.86 17.05 -10.46
C PRO A 186 11.90 15.71 -11.21
N PHE A 187 13.05 15.04 -11.27
CA PHE A 187 13.18 13.73 -11.93
C PHE A 187 12.52 12.60 -11.13
N HIS A 188 12.60 12.64 -9.80
CA HIS A 188 11.93 11.66 -8.94
C HIS A 188 10.48 12.08 -8.71
N LYS A 189 9.51 11.30 -9.19
CA LYS A 189 8.11 11.40 -8.77
C LYS A 189 7.97 10.80 -7.37
N LYS A 190 7.57 11.61 -6.39
CA LYS A 190 7.28 11.16 -5.02
C LYS A 190 5.81 10.82 -4.92
N ILE A 191 5.50 9.55 -4.74
CA ILE A 191 4.14 9.06 -4.55
C ILE A 191 3.90 9.00 -3.04
N ILE A 192 2.91 9.73 -2.57
CA ILE A 192 2.59 9.85 -1.14
C ILE A 192 1.08 9.75 -0.95
N TYR A 193 0.66 9.27 0.21
CA TYR A 193 -0.72 9.38 0.65
C TYR A 193 -0.79 10.50 1.68
N ASN A 194 -1.62 11.53 1.42
CA ASN A 194 -1.84 12.66 2.32
C ASN A 194 -0.53 13.37 2.76
N GLY A 195 0.20 13.91 1.79
CA GLY A 195 1.51 14.52 1.98
C GLY A 195 1.50 15.93 2.59
N ALA A 196 0.33 16.54 2.80
CA ALA A 196 0.19 17.93 3.22
C ALA A 196 0.95 18.26 4.52
N PHE A 197 0.85 17.38 5.53
CA PHE A 197 1.55 17.59 6.81
C PHE A 197 3.07 17.43 6.70
N PHE A 198 3.53 16.60 5.76
CA PHE A 198 4.96 16.42 5.54
C PHE A 198 5.57 17.60 4.82
N ASP A 199 4.89 18.11 3.79
CA ASP A 199 5.37 19.29 3.08
C ASP A 199 5.40 20.53 4.01
N ASP A 200 4.34 20.74 4.81
CA ASP A 200 4.31 21.76 5.90
C ASP A 200 5.47 21.58 6.90
N PHE A 201 5.77 20.34 7.29
CA PHE A 201 6.88 20.04 8.18
C PHE A 201 8.25 20.37 7.57
N LEU A 202 8.45 20.06 6.28
CA LEU A 202 9.69 20.33 5.56
C LEU A 202 9.92 21.84 5.39
N ILE A 203 8.87 22.58 5.04
CA ILE A 203 8.92 24.04 4.89
C ILE A 203 9.25 24.68 6.24
N TYR A 204 8.54 24.30 7.31
CA TYR A 204 8.70 24.90 8.62
C TYR A 204 10.07 24.62 9.26
N ASN A 205 10.56 23.37 9.20
CA ASN A 205 11.79 22.98 9.91
C ASN A 205 13.06 23.10 9.07
N TYR A 206 12.95 22.98 7.74
CA TYR A 206 14.10 22.87 6.85
C TYR A 206 14.09 23.85 5.68
N ASN A 207 13.03 24.65 5.54
CA ASN A 207 12.88 25.67 4.51
C ASN A 207 13.03 25.10 3.08
N PHE A 208 12.37 23.97 2.81
CA PHE A 208 12.21 23.44 1.46
C PHE A 208 10.90 22.66 1.30
N GLN A 209 10.49 22.47 0.06
CA GLN A 209 9.28 21.72 -0.33
C GLN A 209 9.64 20.59 -1.28
N MET A 210 8.79 19.58 -1.36
CA MET A 210 8.95 18.52 -2.34
C MET A 210 8.62 19.02 -3.76
N CYS A 211 9.26 18.45 -4.79
CA CYS A 211 8.91 18.70 -6.20
C CYS A 211 8.33 17.43 -6.85
N ASN A 212 7.50 17.52 -7.89
CA ASN A 212 6.96 16.34 -8.60
C ASN A 212 6.33 15.31 -7.63
N VAL A 213 5.31 15.75 -6.89
CA VAL A 213 4.57 14.92 -5.93
C VAL A 213 3.29 14.42 -6.58
N PHE A 214 3.02 13.12 -6.45
CA PHE A 214 1.75 12.51 -6.74
C PHE A 214 1.09 12.15 -5.41
N ASP A 215 0.08 12.92 -5.00
CA ASP A 215 -0.67 12.65 -3.77
C ASP A 215 -1.91 11.81 -4.07
N ILE A 216 -1.89 10.57 -3.61
CA ILE A 216 -2.96 9.58 -3.79
C ILE A 216 -4.31 10.12 -3.28
N ASN A 217 -4.29 10.81 -2.14
CA ASN A 217 -5.51 11.29 -1.51
C ASN A 217 -6.14 12.45 -2.31
N ILE A 218 -5.31 13.33 -2.90
CA ILE A 218 -5.80 14.39 -3.79
C ILE A 218 -6.41 13.83 -5.06
N PHE A 219 -5.78 12.84 -5.69
CA PHE A 219 -6.33 12.22 -6.90
C PHE A 219 -7.62 11.43 -6.63
N ASP A 220 -7.73 10.76 -5.48
CA ASP A 220 -8.96 10.11 -5.05
C ASP A 220 -10.11 11.13 -4.88
N LEU A 221 -9.85 12.28 -4.27
CA LEU A 221 -10.83 13.38 -4.16
C LEU A 221 -11.24 13.93 -5.53
N CYS A 222 -10.30 14.06 -6.46
CA CYS A 222 -10.64 14.46 -7.83
C CYS A 222 -11.57 13.44 -8.51
N ILE A 223 -11.34 12.14 -8.31
CA ILE A 223 -12.21 11.07 -8.84
C ILE A 223 -13.61 11.15 -8.22
N PHE A 224 -13.72 11.35 -6.90
CA PHE A 224 -15.01 11.56 -6.23
C PHE A 224 -15.81 12.70 -6.86
N HIS A 225 -15.15 13.84 -7.07
CA HIS A 225 -15.77 15.00 -7.69
C HIS A 225 -16.23 14.71 -9.12
N LEU A 226 -15.43 14.02 -9.93
CA LEU A 226 -15.82 13.61 -11.28
C LEU A 226 -17.00 12.63 -11.24
N LYS A 227 -17.11 11.76 -10.23
CA LYS A 227 -18.24 10.82 -10.11
C LYS A 227 -19.52 11.45 -9.53
N ASN A 228 -19.49 12.72 -9.14
CA ASN A 228 -20.58 13.38 -8.38
C ASN A 228 -20.97 12.60 -7.11
N GLU A 229 -20.02 11.90 -6.50
CA GLU A 229 -20.20 11.21 -5.22
C GLU A 229 -20.07 12.22 -4.06
N GLU A 230 -20.71 11.95 -2.92
CA GLU A 230 -20.54 12.81 -1.73
C GLU A 230 -19.06 12.84 -1.31
N SER A 231 -18.53 14.05 -1.12
CA SER A 231 -17.12 14.24 -0.82
C SER A 231 -16.77 13.70 0.56
N GLY A 232 -15.92 12.67 0.60
CA GLY A 232 -15.38 12.09 1.81
C GLY A 232 -13.90 11.77 1.65
N TRP A 233 -13.11 12.03 2.68
CA TRP A 233 -11.71 11.64 2.71
C TRP A 233 -11.64 10.12 2.94
N ARG A 234 -11.24 9.34 1.92
CA ARG A 234 -10.93 7.91 2.10
C ARG A 234 -9.57 7.78 2.77
N THR A 235 -9.49 6.84 3.71
CA THR A 235 -8.22 6.40 4.29
C THR A 235 -7.39 5.61 3.27
N LEU A 236 -6.10 5.38 3.54
CA LEU A 236 -5.25 4.59 2.64
C LEU A 236 -5.81 3.17 2.44
N GLU A 237 -6.25 2.53 3.51
CA GLU A 237 -6.89 1.20 3.52
C GLU A 237 -8.12 1.20 2.63
N LYS A 238 -8.95 2.24 2.72
CA LYS A 238 -10.13 2.36 1.86
C LYS A 238 -9.76 2.58 0.39
N CYS A 239 -8.69 3.34 0.10
CA CYS A 239 -8.16 3.44 -1.26
C CYS A 239 -7.67 2.07 -1.78
N LEU A 240 -6.98 1.28 -0.96
CA LEU A 240 -6.51 -0.05 -1.35
C LEU A 240 -7.67 -1.02 -1.61
N GLU A 241 -8.71 -0.95 -0.78
CA GLU A 241 -9.95 -1.70 -1.00
C GLU A 241 -10.65 -1.25 -2.29
N THR A 242 -10.81 0.05 -2.50
CA THR A 242 -11.53 0.59 -3.66
C THR A 242 -10.82 0.35 -4.99
N TYR A 243 -9.50 0.57 -5.05
CA TYR A 243 -8.75 0.56 -6.31
C TYR A 243 -7.98 -0.74 -6.56
N LEU A 244 -7.54 -1.44 -5.52
CA LEU A 244 -6.81 -2.70 -5.66
C LEU A 244 -7.61 -3.93 -5.23
N ASN A 245 -8.80 -3.72 -4.65
CA ASN A 245 -9.68 -4.77 -4.14
C ASN A 245 -9.01 -5.68 -3.10
N LEU A 246 -8.13 -5.08 -2.30
CA LEU A 246 -7.51 -5.73 -1.15
C LEU A 246 -8.46 -5.67 0.06
N VAL A 247 -8.27 -6.57 1.04
CA VAL A 247 -8.99 -6.42 2.32
C VAL A 247 -8.44 -5.23 3.11
N PRO A 248 -9.25 -4.43 3.80
CA PRO A 248 -8.80 -3.22 4.50
C PRO A 248 -7.63 -3.47 5.45
N ALA A 249 -7.64 -4.59 6.16
CA ALA A 249 -6.64 -4.94 7.16
C ALA A 249 -5.24 -5.32 6.61
N VAL A 250 -5.01 -5.25 5.30
CA VAL A 250 -3.67 -5.45 4.69
C VAL A 250 -2.65 -4.35 5.03
N VAL A 251 -3.14 -3.19 5.48
CA VAL A 251 -2.33 -2.08 5.98
C VAL A 251 -2.92 -1.68 7.33
N ARG A 252 -2.06 -1.49 8.32
CA ARG A 252 -2.50 -0.97 9.62
C ARG A 252 -2.81 0.53 9.52
N PRO A 253 -3.86 1.01 10.21
CA PRO A 253 -4.14 2.44 10.27
C PRO A 253 -2.96 3.25 10.79
N GLU A 254 -2.75 4.41 10.19
CA GLU A 254 -1.67 5.34 10.56
C GLU A 254 -1.72 5.69 12.05
N GLY A 255 -2.94 5.90 12.58
CA GLY A 255 -3.17 6.16 14.00
C GLY A 255 -2.77 5.02 14.95
N GLU A 256 -2.67 3.76 14.47
CA GLU A 256 -2.16 2.64 15.26
C GLU A 256 -0.64 2.56 15.20
N ILE A 257 -0.06 2.78 14.02
CA ILE A 257 1.40 2.82 13.82
C ILE A 257 2.02 3.93 14.70
N ASN A 258 1.31 5.05 14.85
CA ASN A 258 1.77 6.18 15.65
C ASN A 258 1.64 5.98 17.18
N ARG A 259 1.03 4.88 17.66
CA ARG A 259 1.02 4.51 19.09
C ARG A 259 2.30 3.80 19.55
N PHE A 260 3.25 3.59 18.65
CA PHE A 260 4.51 2.95 18.97
C PHE A 260 5.32 3.74 20.00
N GLU A 261 5.98 3.02 20.90
CA GLU A 261 6.84 3.62 21.91
C GLU A 261 8.16 4.08 21.25
N TRP A 262 8.21 5.36 20.87
CA TRP A 262 9.34 5.93 20.12
C TRP A 262 10.70 5.82 20.82
N SER A 263 10.71 5.62 22.15
CA SER A 263 11.89 5.45 23.01
C SER A 263 12.68 4.16 22.73
N GLN A 264 12.06 3.15 22.10
CA GLN A 264 12.67 1.85 21.91
C GLN A 264 13.83 1.88 20.92
N ILE A 265 15.03 1.52 21.37
CA ILE A 265 16.25 1.63 20.55
C ILE A 265 16.15 0.80 19.26
N SER A 266 15.78 -0.48 19.38
CA SER A 266 15.62 -1.38 18.24
C SER A 266 14.20 -1.44 17.75
N LEU A 267 14.01 -1.36 16.43
CA LEU A 267 12.70 -1.49 15.80
C LEU A 267 12.33 -2.99 15.65
N PRO A 268 11.23 -3.47 16.28
CA PRO A 268 10.77 -4.85 16.13
C PRO A 268 10.48 -5.19 14.66
N ILE A 269 10.66 -6.46 14.27
CA ILE A 269 10.43 -6.90 12.89
C ILE A 269 9.00 -6.62 12.42
N LEU A 270 8.02 -6.86 13.26
CA LEU A 270 6.61 -6.60 12.95
C LEU A 270 6.36 -5.12 12.66
N TYR A 271 7.01 -4.23 13.43
CA TYR A 271 6.87 -2.80 13.21
C TYR A 271 7.56 -2.34 11.91
N LYS A 272 8.68 -2.96 11.51
CA LYS A 272 9.27 -2.71 10.18
C LYS A 272 8.33 -3.10 9.05
N ILE A 273 7.62 -4.22 9.19
CA ILE A 273 6.62 -4.66 8.21
C ILE A 273 5.48 -3.64 8.14
N GLN A 274 4.96 -3.19 9.28
CA GLN A 274 3.92 -2.17 9.35
C GLN A 274 4.35 -0.84 8.71
N LEU A 275 5.59 -0.40 8.93
CA LEU A 275 6.14 0.77 8.26
C LEU A 275 6.24 0.56 6.74
N ALA A 276 6.64 -0.64 6.30
CA ALA A 276 6.74 -0.96 4.87
C ALA A 276 5.36 -0.99 4.19
N GLU A 277 4.31 -1.46 4.88
CA GLU A 277 2.94 -1.50 4.39
C GLU A 277 2.41 -0.13 3.92
N LEU A 278 2.88 0.96 4.54
CA LEU A 278 2.52 2.32 4.16
C LEU A 278 2.96 2.73 2.75
N VAL A 279 3.96 2.07 2.17
CA VAL A 279 4.58 2.50 0.90
C VAL A 279 4.52 1.47 -0.22
N VAL A 280 4.53 0.16 0.09
CA VAL A 280 4.66 -0.90 -0.92
C VAL A 280 3.52 -0.94 -1.93
N TYR A 281 2.33 -0.50 -1.53
CA TYR A 281 1.16 -0.48 -2.41
C TYR A 281 1.00 0.83 -3.17
N LEU A 282 1.71 1.89 -2.79
CA LEU A 282 1.47 3.23 -3.36
C LEU A 282 1.84 3.31 -4.85
N ILE A 283 2.91 2.63 -5.29
CA ILE A 283 3.28 2.62 -6.71
C ILE A 283 2.22 1.90 -7.56
N PRO A 284 1.77 0.67 -7.23
CA PRO A 284 0.66 0.05 -7.95
C PRO A 284 -0.64 0.85 -7.87
N LEU A 285 -0.93 1.46 -6.71
CA LEU A 285 -2.12 2.28 -6.51
C LEU A 285 -2.12 3.52 -7.41
N GLU A 286 -0.99 4.22 -7.53
CA GLU A 286 -0.81 5.36 -8.44
C GLU A 286 -1.17 5.00 -9.88
N LYS A 287 -0.73 3.83 -10.36
CA LYS A 287 -1.04 3.38 -11.73
C LYS A 287 -2.54 3.22 -11.96
N VAL A 288 -3.26 2.63 -11.00
CA VAL A 288 -4.70 2.38 -11.13
C VAL A 288 -5.48 3.69 -11.02
N ILE A 289 -5.17 4.52 -10.03
CA ILE A 289 -5.82 5.83 -9.83
C ILE A 289 -5.59 6.75 -11.03
N CYS A 290 -4.36 6.81 -11.56
CA CYS A 290 -4.06 7.58 -12.77
C CYS A 290 -4.94 7.16 -13.96
N ARG A 291 -5.13 5.86 -14.16
CA ARG A 291 -5.95 5.35 -15.26
C ARG A 291 -7.41 5.75 -15.09
N GLU A 292 -7.95 5.58 -13.89
CA GLU A 292 -9.35 5.92 -13.60
C GLU A 292 -9.59 7.42 -13.74
N TYR A 293 -8.71 8.26 -13.20
CA TYR A 293 -8.79 9.72 -13.35
C TYR A 293 -8.75 10.15 -14.83
N ASN A 294 -7.83 9.58 -15.62
CA ASN A 294 -7.72 9.87 -17.05
C ASN A 294 -8.96 9.39 -17.84
N ARG A 295 -9.56 8.25 -17.47
CA ARG A 295 -10.78 7.73 -18.09
C ARG A 295 -11.95 8.71 -17.87
N LEU A 296 -12.19 9.07 -16.62
CA LEU A 296 -13.27 10.00 -16.24
C LEU A 296 -13.07 11.39 -16.86
N THR A 297 -11.85 11.91 -16.86
CA THR A 297 -11.56 13.24 -17.43
C THR A 297 -11.86 13.29 -18.93
N LYS A 298 -11.59 12.21 -19.68
CA LYS A 298 -11.95 12.13 -21.10
C LYS A 298 -13.46 12.11 -21.31
N GLU A 299 -14.20 11.38 -20.48
CA GLU A 299 -15.67 11.33 -20.53
C GLU A 299 -16.27 12.72 -20.30
N PHE A 300 -15.74 13.48 -19.33
CA PHE A 300 -16.15 14.86 -19.06
C PHE A 300 -15.88 15.85 -20.19
N LEU A 301 -14.77 15.69 -20.92
CA LEU A 301 -14.38 16.59 -22.01
C LEU A 301 -15.09 16.28 -23.34
N THR A 302 -15.83 15.17 -23.42
CA THR A 302 -16.56 14.75 -24.63
C THR A 302 -18.06 15.14 -24.58
N ILE A 303 -18.49 15.77 -23.49
CA ILE A 303 -19.84 16.34 -23.28
C ILE A 303 -19.76 17.85 -23.49
#